data_AF-A0A0L7R3J2-F1
#
_entry.id   AF-A0A0L7R3J2-F1
#
_cell.length_a   1.000
_cell.length_b   1.000
_cell.length_c   1.000
_cell.angle_alpha   90.00
_cell.angle_beta   90.00
_cell.angle_gamma   90.00
#
_symmetry.space_group_name_H-M   'P 1'
#
loop_
_entity.id
_entity.type
_entity.pdbx_description
1 polymer ?
#
loop_
_entity_poly.entity_id
_entity_poly.type
_entity_poly.pdbx_seq_one_letter_code
_entity_poly.pdbx_strand_id
1 'polypeptide(L)'
;MFCFVKKNVFYSLIYNINFIQIAVTNKEVFELSQPSKCKNDEYFDTVSFSCVQCDANKNLQLSADRLRCICNRFSKKIGFKDGYPVCIPCGNNAIVTIDGNDCVPCNAMCKCATNEVQIDRNSSGTLLDAMYCLPCNTNEISNWQLVRKFFFVDNISGFKISNFTTSKARKVDELSILRYIKTLNIM
;
A
#
# COMPACT_ATOMS: atom_id res chain seq x y z
N MET A 1 -55.11 -71.17 11.21
CA MET A 1 -54.16 -70.93 10.12
C MET A 1 -54.45 -69.56 9.53
N PHE A 2 -53.77 -68.52 10.03
CA PHE A 2 -53.99 -67.12 9.62
C PHE A 2 -53.15 -66.81 8.38
N CYS A 3 -53.79 -66.40 7.28
CA CYS A 3 -53.11 -65.93 6.07
C CYS A 3 -53.19 -64.39 5.97
N PHE A 4 -52.01 -63.81 5.79
CA PHE A 4 -51.69 -62.39 5.71
C PHE A 4 -52.20 -61.73 4.43
N VAL A 5 -52.99 -60.67 4.53
CA VAL A 5 -53.03 -59.61 3.51
C VAL A 5 -53.14 -58.25 4.22
N LYS A 6 -52.00 -57.66 4.57
CA LYS A 6 -51.82 -56.22 4.82
C LYS A 6 -50.33 -55.93 5.02
N LYS A 7 -49.59 -55.90 3.92
CA LYS A 7 -48.16 -55.57 3.96
C LYS A 7 -47.74 -54.86 2.68
N ASN A 8 -48.41 -53.77 2.31
CA ASN A 8 -47.99 -52.98 1.15
C ASN A 8 -48.31 -51.47 1.19
N VAL A 9 -48.62 -50.90 2.35
CA VAL A 9 -48.88 -49.44 2.48
C VAL A 9 -47.85 -48.72 3.36
N PHE A 10 -47.02 -49.44 4.12
CA PHE A 10 -46.07 -48.81 5.05
C PHE A 10 -44.69 -48.50 4.46
N TYR A 11 -44.32 -49.05 3.30
CA TYR A 11 -43.00 -48.82 2.70
C TYR A 11 -42.89 -47.48 1.93
N SER A 12 -44.01 -46.82 1.62
CA SER A 12 -43.99 -45.55 0.88
C SER A 12 -43.76 -44.31 1.76
N LEU A 13 -43.96 -44.42 3.09
CA LEU A 13 -43.80 -43.29 4.00
C LEU A 13 -42.41 -43.22 4.65
N ILE A 14 -41.62 -44.30 4.62
CA ILE A 14 -40.28 -44.34 5.19
C ILE A 14 -39.22 -43.86 4.18
N TYR A 15 -39.51 -43.84 2.89
CA TYR A 15 -38.58 -43.39 1.85
C TYR A 15 -38.52 -41.86 1.68
N ASN A 16 -39.41 -41.09 2.32
CA ASN A 16 -39.47 -39.63 2.19
C ASN A 16 -38.92 -38.85 3.41
N ILE A 17 -38.30 -39.51 4.40
CA ILE A 17 -37.81 -38.83 5.63
C ILE A 17 -36.28 -38.70 5.67
N ASN A 18 -35.53 -39.24 4.69
CA ASN A 18 -34.06 -39.12 4.65
C ASN A 18 -33.51 -38.04 3.70
N PHE A 19 -34.34 -37.10 3.22
CA PHE A 19 -33.88 -35.96 2.40
C PHE A 19 -33.93 -34.61 3.12
N ILE A 20 -33.89 -34.61 4.45
CA ILE A 20 -33.65 -33.40 5.24
C ILE A 20 -32.41 -33.61 6.12
N GLN A 21 -31.30 -34.00 5.49
CA GLN A 21 -29.99 -33.84 6.11
C GLN A 21 -29.45 -32.46 5.70
N ILE A 22 -29.92 -31.45 6.44
CA ILE A 22 -29.11 -30.35 6.95
C ILE A 22 -28.17 -29.75 5.89
N ALA A 23 -28.73 -28.99 4.95
CA ALA A 23 -28.01 -27.87 4.34
C ALA A 23 -27.96 -26.71 5.36
N VAL A 24 -27.35 -26.95 6.52
CA VAL A 24 -26.79 -25.84 7.30
C VAL A 24 -25.53 -25.46 6.54
N THR A 25 -25.71 -24.66 5.49
CA THR A 25 -24.65 -23.75 5.11
C THR A 25 -24.39 -22.94 6.37
N ASN A 26 -23.21 -23.10 6.98
CA ASN A 26 -22.66 -22.06 7.83
C ASN A 26 -22.56 -20.83 6.94
N LYS A 27 -23.64 -20.04 6.86
CA LYS A 27 -23.59 -18.68 6.37
C LYS A 27 -22.86 -17.94 7.46
N GLU A 28 -21.53 -18.05 7.46
CA GLU A 28 -20.72 -16.99 8.03
C GLU A 28 -21.13 -15.73 7.26
N VAL A 29 -22.01 -14.95 7.87
CA VAL A 29 -22.34 -13.61 7.40
C VAL A 29 -21.06 -12.82 7.61
N PHE A 30 -20.24 -12.74 6.57
CA PHE A 30 -19.05 -11.90 6.60
C PHE A 30 -19.54 -10.46 6.59
N GLU A 31 -19.43 -9.77 7.73
CA GLU A 31 -19.82 -8.37 7.86
C GLU A 31 -18.79 -7.52 7.11
N LEU A 32 -19.01 -7.35 5.81
CA LEU A 32 -18.18 -6.52 4.96
C LEU A 32 -18.31 -5.07 5.42
N SER A 33 -17.19 -4.49 5.84
CA SER A 33 -17.15 -3.07 6.18
C SER A 33 -17.23 -2.26 4.89
N GLN A 34 -17.83 -1.07 4.97
CA GLN A 34 -17.80 -0.11 3.86
C GLN A 34 -16.72 0.94 4.15
N PRO A 35 -15.99 1.43 3.14
CA PRO A 35 -14.95 2.45 3.34
C PRO A 35 -15.46 3.70 4.07
N SER A 36 -16.71 4.09 3.83
CA SER A 36 -17.36 5.25 4.46
C SER A 36 -17.71 5.06 5.94
N LYS A 37 -17.67 3.83 6.45
CA LYS A 37 -18.02 3.49 7.84
C LYS A 37 -16.80 3.37 8.75
N CYS A 38 -15.58 3.38 8.21
CA CYS A 38 -14.38 3.31 9.03
C CYS A 38 -14.25 4.55 9.91
N LYS A 39 -13.76 4.35 11.14
CA LYS A 39 -13.54 5.46 12.06
C LYS A 39 -12.42 6.37 11.58
N ASN A 40 -12.29 7.54 12.22
CA ASN A 40 -11.30 8.54 11.86
C ASN A 40 -9.83 8.10 12.03
N ASP A 41 -9.60 7.05 12.81
CA ASP A 41 -8.30 6.46 13.14
C ASP A 41 -8.08 5.08 12.48
N GLU A 42 -9.00 4.67 11.62
CA GLU A 42 -8.94 3.41 10.85
C GLU A 42 -8.83 3.72 9.35
N TYR A 43 -8.31 2.76 8.58
CA TYR A 43 -8.42 2.76 7.13
C TYR A 43 -9.16 1.52 6.66
N PHE A 44 -9.70 1.58 5.45
CA PHE A 44 -10.34 0.42 4.83
C PHE A 44 -9.31 -0.44 4.11
N ASP A 45 -9.11 -1.67 4.58
CA ASP A 45 -8.28 -2.65 3.89
C ASP A 45 -9.10 -3.41 2.84
N THR A 46 -8.73 -3.21 1.57
CA THR A 46 -9.41 -3.84 0.43
C THR A 46 -9.15 -5.34 0.33
N VAL A 47 -8.12 -5.86 0.99
CA VAL A 47 -7.79 -7.30 0.94
C VAL A 47 -8.68 -8.08 1.92
N SER A 48 -8.84 -7.58 3.14
CA SER A 48 -9.70 -8.19 4.17
C SER A 48 -11.15 -7.68 4.16
N PHE A 49 -11.46 -6.65 3.36
CA PHE A 49 -12.75 -5.95 3.34
C PHE A 49 -13.20 -5.44 4.73
N SER A 50 -12.23 -4.98 5.53
CA SER A 50 -12.45 -4.58 6.93
C SER A 50 -11.81 -3.23 7.25
N CYS A 51 -12.30 -2.55 8.29
CA CYS A 51 -11.65 -1.36 8.83
C CYS A 51 -10.52 -1.79 9.77
N VAL A 52 -9.30 -1.36 9.47
CA VAL A 52 -8.09 -1.74 10.18
C VAL A 52 -7.48 -0.50 10.86
N GLN A 53 -7.14 -0.63 12.13
CA GLN A 53 -6.43 0.40 12.88
C GLN A 53 -4.92 0.18 12.76
N CYS A 54 -4.15 1.26 12.68
CA CYS A 54 -2.68 1.17 12.67
C CYS A 54 -2.15 0.84 14.07
N ASP A 55 -1.29 -0.17 14.15
CA ASP A 55 -0.68 -0.61 15.41
C ASP A 55 0.42 0.36 15.86
N ALA A 56 0.08 1.23 16.82
CA ALA A 56 1.00 2.22 17.38
C ALA A 56 2.24 1.58 18.03
N ASN A 57 2.14 0.34 18.53
CA ASN A 57 3.28 -0.37 19.14
C ASN A 57 4.33 -0.78 18.09
N LYS A 58 3.93 -0.85 16.82
CA LYS A 58 4.82 -1.06 15.66
C LYS A 58 5.27 0.24 15.02
N ASN A 59 5.10 1.37 15.71
CA ASN A 59 5.41 2.70 15.22
C ASN A 59 4.65 3.08 13.94
N LEU A 60 3.44 2.54 13.76
CA LEU A 60 2.60 2.84 12.61
C LEU A 60 1.62 3.97 12.94
N GLN A 61 1.34 4.79 11.94
CA GLN A 61 0.31 5.83 11.99
C GLN A 61 -0.49 5.84 10.67
N LEU A 62 -1.68 6.41 10.71
CA LEU A 62 -2.52 6.59 9.53
C LEU A 62 -1.87 7.57 8.56
N SER A 63 -1.92 7.26 7.26
CA SER A 63 -1.48 8.16 6.20
C SER A 63 -2.42 9.38 6.06
N ALA A 64 -1.92 10.47 5.47
CA ALA A 64 -2.71 11.68 5.28
C ALA A 64 -3.96 11.48 4.40
N ASP A 65 -3.90 10.55 3.45
CA ASP A 65 -5.02 10.13 2.61
C ASP A 65 -5.93 9.06 3.25
N ARG A 66 -5.56 8.55 4.44
CA ARG A 66 -6.27 7.49 5.19
C ARG A 66 -6.47 6.19 4.42
N LEU A 67 -5.57 5.87 3.49
CA LEU A 67 -5.65 4.66 2.68
C LEU A 67 -4.75 3.52 3.19
N ARG A 68 -3.84 3.81 4.12
CA ARG A 68 -2.86 2.84 4.62
C ARG A 68 -2.22 3.27 5.93
N CYS A 69 -1.52 2.33 6.56
CA CYS A 69 -0.57 2.64 7.61
C CYS A 69 0.81 2.98 7.04
N ILE A 70 1.45 3.97 7.63
CA ILE A 70 2.83 4.39 7.34
C ILE A 70 3.62 4.43 8.65
N CYS A 71 4.96 4.45 8.57
CA CYS A 71 5.78 4.69 9.74
C CYS A 71 5.50 6.09 10.31
N ASN A 72 5.54 6.20 11.64
CA ASN A 72 5.37 7.47 12.30
C ASN A 72 6.55 8.42 12.02
N ARG A 73 6.34 9.72 12.28
CA ARG A 73 7.35 10.77 12.04
C ARG A 73 8.69 10.59 12.79
N PHE A 74 8.77 9.66 13.73
CA PHE A 74 9.96 9.37 14.54
C PHE A 74 10.56 8.00 14.22
N SER A 75 10.10 7.33 13.16
CA SER A 75 10.55 5.99 12.80
C SER A 75 10.78 5.87 11.31
N LYS A 76 11.93 5.32 10.93
CA LYS A 76 12.27 5.02 9.54
C LYS A 76 11.72 3.68 9.11
N LYS A 77 11.39 3.58 7.82
CA LYS A 77 10.98 2.33 7.17
C LYS A 77 12.23 1.54 6.77
N ILE A 78 12.32 0.29 7.23
CA ILE A 78 13.40 -0.63 6.85
C ILE A 78 13.00 -1.66 5.80
N GLY A 79 11.71 -1.75 5.48
CA GLY A 79 11.20 -2.69 4.48
C GLY A 79 9.71 -2.93 4.65
N PHE A 80 9.26 -4.04 4.08
CA PHE A 80 7.87 -4.51 4.18
C PHE A 80 7.85 -5.96 4.65
N LYS A 81 6.83 -6.29 5.45
CA LYS A 81 6.51 -7.65 5.86
C LYS A 81 5.00 -7.85 5.71
N ASP A 82 4.60 -8.85 4.93
CA ASP A 82 3.20 -9.17 4.65
C ASP A 82 2.38 -7.98 4.10
N GLY A 83 3.02 -7.11 3.30
CA GLY A 83 2.41 -5.91 2.74
C GLY A 83 2.43 -4.67 3.66
N TYR A 84 2.86 -4.80 4.91
CA TYR A 84 2.93 -3.71 5.88
C TYR A 84 4.36 -3.16 6.03
N PRO A 85 4.54 -1.84 6.20
CA PRO A 85 5.88 -1.28 6.43
C PRO A 85 6.42 -1.70 7.81
N VAL A 86 7.69 -2.06 7.85
CA VAL A 86 8.41 -2.34 9.09
C VAL A 86 9.17 -1.09 9.52
N CYS A 87 8.90 -0.61 10.73
CA CYS A 87 9.36 0.68 11.22
C CYS A 87 10.31 0.53 12.42
N ILE A 88 11.41 1.28 12.42
CA ILE A 88 12.38 1.34 13.52
C ILE A 88 12.52 2.79 13.99
N PRO A 89 12.50 3.06 15.31
CA PRO A 89 12.62 4.42 15.85
C PRO A 89 13.97 5.05 15.53
N CYS A 90 13.97 6.37 15.30
CA CYS A 90 15.15 7.16 14.96
C CYS A 90 16.05 7.52 16.14
N GLY A 91 15.57 7.37 17.37
CA GLY A 91 16.27 7.79 18.58
C GLY A 91 15.85 9.19 19.06
N ASN A 92 16.56 9.71 20.06
CA ASN A 92 16.24 10.98 20.69
C ASN A 92 16.59 12.15 19.75
N ASN A 93 15.71 13.17 19.69
CA ASN A 93 15.91 14.39 18.89
C ASN A 93 16.24 14.11 17.42
N ALA A 94 15.63 13.08 16.85
CA ALA A 94 15.72 12.76 15.43
C ALA A 94 14.32 12.52 14.87
N ILE A 95 14.14 12.92 13.61
CA ILE A 95 12.92 12.64 12.85
C ILE A 95 13.27 11.85 11.60
N VAL A 96 12.24 11.22 11.04
CA VAL A 96 12.38 10.59 9.73
C VAL A 96 12.49 11.66 8.65
N THR A 97 13.29 11.38 7.63
CA THR A 97 13.36 12.17 6.39
C THR A 97 12.01 12.17 5.65
N ILE A 98 11.78 13.15 4.77
CA ILE A 98 10.53 13.30 4.01
C ILE A 98 10.18 12.04 3.20
N ASP A 99 11.19 11.33 2.68
CA ASP A 99 11.02 10.08 1.94
C ASP A 99 10.76 8.85 2.84
N GLY A 100 10.88 9.01 4.16
CA GLY A 100 10.56 8.00 5.16
C GLY A 100 11.64 6.95 5.39
N ASN A 101 12.85 7.12 4.83
CA ASN A 101 13.85 6.05 4.77
C ASN A 101 15.02 6.22 5.74
N ASP A 102 15.37 7.45 6.09
CA ASP A 102 16.49 7.76 6.97
C ASP A 102 16.06 8.57 8.19
N CYS A 103 16.94 8.66 9.17
CA CYS A 103 16.74 9.45 10.37
C CYS A 103 17.70 10.62 10.36
N VAL A 104 17.17 11.82 10.56
CA VAL A 104 17.94 13.06 10.58
C VAL A 104 17.79 13.74 11.95
N PRO A 105 18.90 14.13 12.60
CA PRO A 105 18.84 14.91 13.83
C PRO A 105 18.11 16.24 13.65
N CYS A 106 17.47 16.71 14.71
CA CYS A 106 16.75 17.97 14.74
C CYS A 106 16.85 18.64 16.12
N ASN A 107 16.70 19.96 16.15
CA ASN A 107 16.61 20.71 17.41
C ASN A 107 15.21 20.56 18.04
N ALA A 108 15.03 21.08 19.26
CA ALA A 108 13.95 20.80 20.21
C ALA A 108 12.52 20.61 19.66
N MET A 109 12.11 21.28 18.57
CA MET A 109 10.73 21.18 18.08
C MET A 109 10.55 20.22 16.90
N CYS A 110 11.62 19.80 16.23
CA CYS A 110 11.62 18.79 15.15
C CYS A 110 10.44 18.90 14.16
N LYS A 111 10.00 20.13 13.88
CA LYS A 111 8.80 20.44 13.11
C LYS A 111 8.98 21.86 12.56
N CYS A 112 8.75 22.00 11.26
CA CYS A 112 8.76 23.31 10.61
C CYS A 112 7.42 24.03 10.76
N ALA A 113 7.44 25.35 10.68
CA ALA A 113 6.22 26.16 10.66
C ALA A 113 5.44 25.96 9.34
N THR A 114 4.18 26.39 9.30
CA THR A 114 3.30 26.22 8.13
C THR A 114 3.83 26.91 6.86
N ASN A 115 4.65 27.95 7.00
CA ASN A 115 5.29 28.69 5.92
C ASN A 115 6.76 28.27 5.68
N GLU A 116 7.15 27.10 6.15
CA GLU A 116 8.50 26.56 6.01
C GLU A 116 8.48 25.13 5.47
N VAL A 117 9.56 24.75 4.77
CA VAL A 117 9.77 23.40 4.24
C VAL A 117 10.94 22.75 4.96
N GLN A 118 10.76 21.49 5.38
CA GLN A 118 11.83 20.67 5.93
C GLN A 118 12.85 20.33 4.85
N ILE A 119 14.13 20.59 5.13
CA ILE A 119 15.26 20.18 4.30
C ILE A 119 16.12 19.21 5.12
N ASP A 120 16.25 17.99 4.63
CA ASP A 120 17.00 16.90 5.26
C ASP A 120 18.12 16.32 4.38
N ARG A 121 18.14 16.68 3.09
CA ARG A 121 19.18 16.32 2.13
C ARG A 121 19.67 17.55 1.37
N ASN A 122 20.94 17.51 0.97
CA ASN A 122 21.50 18.51 0.06
C ASN A 122 21.10 18.24 -1.41
N SER A 123 21.53 19.10 -2.32
CA SER A 123 21.25 18.98 -3.75
C SER A 123 21.87 17.74 -4.41
N SER A 124 22.89 17.11 -3.81
CA SER A 124 23.44 15.83 -4.27
C SER A 124 22.71 14.60 -3.72
N GLY A 125 21.69 14.80 -2.87
CA GLY A 125 20.93 13.72 -2.22
C GLY A 125 21.57 13.18 -0.94
N THR A 126 22.69 13.76 -0.48
CA THR A 126 23.36 13.37 0.76
C THR A 126 22.55 13.85 1.97
N LEU A 127 22.41 12.99 2.98
CA LEU A 127 21.75 13.33 4.24
C LEU A 127 22.52 14.43 4.97
N LEU A 128 21.80 15.39 5.54
CA LEU A 128 22.38 16.47 6.34
C LEU A 128 22.62 16.01 7.78
N ASP A 129 23.60 16.62 8.45
CA ASP A 129 23.91 16.34 9.87
C ASP A 129 22.76 16.75 10.80
N ALA A 130 21.98 17.76 10.41
CA ALA A 130 20.75 18.14 11.06
C ALA A 130 19.78 18.74 10.04
N MET A 131 18.49 18.47 10.21
CA MET A 131 17.47 19.07 9.36
C MET A 131 17.27 20.54 9.72
N TYR A 132 16.93 21.34 8.72
CA TYR A 132 16.57 22.74 8.90
C TYR A 132 15.29 23.08 8.15
N CYS A 133 14.63 24.15 8.59
CA CYS A 133 13.41 24.64 7.99
C CYS A 133 13.74 25.84 7.10
N LEU A 134 13.34 25.76 5.84
CA LEU A 134 13.54 26.83 4.86
C LEU A 134 12.23 27.61 4.70
N PRO A 135 12.20 28.94 4.95
CA PRO A 135 10.99 29.73 4.76
C PRO A 135 10.61 29.82 3.28
N CYS A 136 9.32 29.67 3.01
CA CYS A 136 8.71 29.92 1.71
C CYS A 136 8.65 31.43 1.48
N ASN A 137 9.65 32.01 0.81
CA ASN A 137 9.60 33.42 0.44
C ASN A 137 8.58 33.63 -0.69
N THR A 138 7.45 34.27 -0.36
CA THR A 138 6.35 34.49 -1.32
C THR A 138 6.65 35.57 -2.35
N ASN A 139 7.75 36.32 -2.19
CA ASN A 139 8.08 37.46 -3.04
C ASN A 139 8.81 37.09 -4.35
N GLU A 140 9.20 35.82 -4.51
CA GLU A 140 9.89 35.28 -5.70
C GLU A 140 9.06 34.19 -6.42
N ILE A 141 7.76 34.08 -6.12
CA ILE A 141 6.87 33.04 -6.68
C ILE A 141 6.74 33.13 -8.22
N SER A 142 7.09 34.25 -8.84
CA SER A 142 7.05 34.39 -10.30
C SER A 142 7.97 33.43 -11.07
N ASN A 143 8.97 32.82 -10.42
CA ASN A 143 9.96 31.97 -11.10
C ASN A 143 9.97 30.50 -10.67
N TRP A 144 9.26 30.12 -9.60
CA TRP A 144 9.26 28.74 -9.10
C TRP A 144 7.99 28.01 -9.53
N GLN A 145 8.10 27.19 -10.58
CA GLN A 145 7.04 26.26 -10.97
C GLN A 145 7.23 24.92 -10.24
N LEU A 146 6.20 24.50 -9.49
CA LEU A 146 6.08 23.14 -8.98
C LEU A 146 5.99 22.16 -10.16
N VAL A 147 7.15 21.63 -10.58
CA VAL A 147 7.22 20.60 -11.61
C VAL A 147 7.18 19.23 -10.97
N ARG A 148 6.02 18.57 -10.98
CA ARG A 148 5.95 17.14 -10.70
C ARG A 148 6.53 16.40 -11.91
N LYS A 149 7.77 15.92 -11.79
CA LYS A 149 8.38 15.06 -12.81
C LYS A 149 7.89 13.63 -12.63
N PHE A 150 7.08 13.17 -13.56
CA PHE A 150 6.69 11.76 -13.65
C PHE A 150 7.73 11.03 -14.48
N PHE A 151 8.28 9.94 -13.94
CA PHE A 151 9.17 9.06 -14.67
C PHE A 151 8.41 7.77 -14.97
N PHE A 152 8.24 7.44 -16.24
CA PHE A 152 7.80 6.13 -16.67
C PHE A 152 9.05 5.30 -16.96
N VAL A 153 9.22 4.22 -16.20
CA VAL A 153 10.27 3.23 -16.46
C VAL A 153 9.59 2.05 -17.12
N ASP A 154 9.60 2.03 -18.45
CA ASP A 154 9.16 0.88 -19.22
C ASP A 154 10.34 -0.08 -19.40
N ASN A 155 10.16 -1.33 -18.98
CA ASN A 155 11.13 -2.39 -19.24
C ASN A 155 10.84 -3.00 -20.62
N ILE A 156 11.47 -2.46 -21.67
CA ILE A 156 11.31 -2.97 -23.03
C ILE A 156 12.27 -4.15 -23.22
N SER A 157 11.77 -5.36 -22.99
CA SER A 157 12.50 -6.56 -23.41
C SER A 157 12.37 -6.73 -24.93
N GLY A 158 13.49 -6.65 -25.65
CA GLY A 158 13.57 -6.88 -27.09
C GLY A 158 14.28 -8.19 -27.40
N PHE A 159 13.72 -9.03 -28.27
CA PHE A 159 14.45 -10.14 -28.89
C PHE A 159 15.10 -9.65 -30.18
N LYS A 160 16.43 -9.70 -30.26
CA LYS A 160 17.14 -9.41 -31.51
C LYS A 160 17.05 -10.65 -32.41
N ILE A 161 16.16 -10.64 -33.40
CA ILE A 161 16.15 -11.66 -34.45
C ILE A 161 17.29 -11.32 -35.41
N SER A 162 18.48 -11.88 -35.18
CA SER A 162 19.55 -11.87 -36.18
C SER A 162 19.33 -13.03 -37.13
N ASN A 163 19.00 -12.72 -38.39
CA ASN A 163 18.96 -13.55 -39.59
C ASN A 163 18.43 -15.00 -39.47
N PHE A 164 17.43 -15.27 -40.29
CA PHE A 164 16.61 -16.46 -40.37
C PHE A 164 17.37 -17.72 -40.84
N THR A 165 18.40 -18.16 -40.13
CA THR A 165 18.96 -19.52 -40.22
C THR A 165 19.77 -19.79 -38.96
N THR A 166 19.33 -20.78 -38.17
CA THR A 166 19.85 -21.27 -36.88
C THR A 166 19.20 -20.67 -35.63
N SER A 167 18.39 -21.52 -35.00
CA SER A 167 17.63 -21.30 -33.79
C SER A 167 18.53 -21.09 -32.57
N LYS A 168 18.84 -19.83 -32.23
CA LYS A 168 19.18 -19.46 -30.86
C LYS A 168 18.90 -17.99 -30.59
N ALA A 169 17.69 -17.71 -30.08
CA ALA A 169 17.36 -16.41 -29.52
C ALA A 169 18.18 -16.21 -28.24
N ARG A 170 19.11 -15.25 -28.25
CA ARG A 170 19.85 -14.84 -27.04
C ARG A 170 19.09 -13.67 -26.43
N LYS A 171 18.61 -13.83 -25.19
CA LYS A 171 18.05 -12.73 -24.39
C LYS A 171 19.17 -11.72 -24.18
N VAL A 172 19.00 -10.50 -24.69
CA VAL A 172 19.94 -9.40 -24.46
C VAL A 172 19.50 -8.71 -23.19
N ASP A 173 20.42 -8.54 -22.24
CA ASP A 173 20.16 -7.89 -20.97
C ASP A 173 19.69 -6.43 -21.17
N GLU A 174 18.80 -6.03 -20.28
CA GLU A 174 17.85 -4.91 -20.35
C GLU A 174 18.45 -3.57 -20.82
N LEU A 175 17.77 -2.92 -21.77
CA LEU A 175 17.92 -1.49 -22.04
C LEU A 175 16.74 -0.76 -21.42
N SER A 176 16.92 -0.25 -20.20
CA SER A 176 15.96 0.64 -19.54
C SER A 176 16.05 2.03 -20.18
N ILE A 177 15.24 2.29 -21.20
CA ILE A 177 15.20 3.60 -21.86
C ILE A 177 14.31 4.54 -21.03
N LEU A 178 14.93 5.55 -20.43
CA LEU A 178 14.21 6.60 -19.71
C LEU A 178 13.63 7.61 -20.73
N ARG A 179 12.30 7.59 -20.94
CA ARG A 179 11.62 8.60 -21.77
C ARG A 179 11.05 9.71 -20.91
N TYR A 180 11.36 10.95 -21.24
CA TYR A 180 10.72 12.11 -20.65
C TYR A 180 9.50 12.52 -21.48
N ILE A 181 8.39 12.83 -20.81
CA ILE A 181 7.28 13.57 -21.43
C ILE A 181 7.36 15.00 -20.91
N LYS A 182 7.53 15.95 -21.83
CA LYS A 182 7.43 17.37 -21.51
C LYS A 182 5.95 17.70 -21.36
N THR A 183 5.56 18.19 -20.18
CA THR A 183 4.18 18.55 -19.85
C THR A 183 3.63 19.56 -20.87
N LEU A 184 2.49 19.24 -21.48
CA LEU A 184 1.72 20.18 -22.28
C LEU A 184 0.95 21.10 -21.32
N ASN A 185 1.18 22.41 -21.42
CA ASN A 185 0.33 23.39 -20.76
C ASN A 185 -1.03 23.36 -21.46
N ILE A 186 -2.07 22.93 -20.74
CA ILE A 186 -3.45 23.11 -21.19
C ILE A 186 -3.84 24.52 -20.76
N MET A 187 -4.00 25.39 -21.76
CA MET A 187 -4.42 26.79 -21.60
C MET A 187 -5.95 26.88 -21.63
#